data_AF-A0A662BMI4-F1
#
_entry.id   AF-A0A662BMI4-F1
#
_cell.length_a   1.000
_cell.length_b   1.000
_cell.length_c   1.000
_cell.angle_alpha   90.00
_cell.angle_beta   90.00
_cell.angle_gamma   90.00
#
_symmetry.space_group_name_H-M   'P 1'
#
loop_
_entity.id
_entity.type
_entity.pdbx_description
1 polymer ?
#
loop_
_entity_poly.entity_id
_entity_poly.type
_entity_poly.pdbx_seq_one_letter_code
_entity_poly.pdbx_strand_id
1 'polypeptide(L)'
;SDAPYEEKPHLHLTKESFNAESLGYFLEKSLTEETLLYKKNNLLYALTEHTSYYIFKTDSFELHPDKINLQAIKNKIKEKSNFKIPLQIAAEMSVILKGVQSFYGQSLSKSLREKNNGK
;
A
#
# COMPACT_ATOMS: atom_id res chain seq x y z
N SER A 1 27.46 -2.25 -13.81
CA SER A 1 27.37 -3.38 -12.89
C SER A 1 26.19 -3.09 -12.00
N ASP A 2 25.00 -3.44 -12.46
CA ASP A 2 23.79 -2.96 -11.80
C ASP A 2 23.44 -3.93 -10.69
N ALA A 3 23.22 -3.37 -9.51
CA ALA A 3 22.84 -4.05 -8.30
C ALA A 3 21.31 -4.10 -8.25
N PRO A 4 20.63 -5.15 -8.74
CA PRO A 4 19.16 -5.21 -8.83
C PRO A 4 18.45 -5.16 -7.47
N TYR A 5 19.18 -5.20 -6.37
CA TYR A 5 18.69 -4.96 -5.01
C TYR A 5 18.58 -3.47 -4.67
N GLU A 6 19.37 -2.58 -5.28
CA GLU A 6 19.28 -1.12 -5.05
C GLU A 6 18.07 -0.49 -5.74
N GLU A 7 17.60 -1.08 -6.84
CA GLU A 7 16.50 -0.53 -7.64
C GLU A 7 15.11 -1.04 -7.25
N LYS A 8 15.01 -2.00 -6.31
CA LYS A 8 13.73 -2.56 -5.89
C LYS A 8 13.10 -1.71 -4.78
N PRO A 9 11.80 -1.40 -4.88
CA PRO A 9 11.11 -0.67 -3.82
C PRO A 9 11.09 -1.49 -2.52
N HIS A 10 11.61 -0.90 -1.45
CA HIS A 10 11.66 -1.51 -0.12
C HIS A 10 10.32 -1.41 0.60
N LEU A 11 10.04 -2.36 1.51
CA LEU A 11 8.98 -2.21 2.50
C LEU A 11 9.58 -1.68 3.80
N HIS A 12 9.24 -0.46 4.15
CA HIS A 12 9.72 0.20 5.36
C HIS A 12 8.90 -0.21 6.57
N LEU A 13 9.59 -0.41 7.70
CA LEU A 13 8.95 -0.77 8.98
C LEU A 13 8.51 0.45 9.79
N THR A 14 9.12 1.62 9.53
CA THR A 14 8.84 2.87 10.23
C THR A 14 8.51 3.98 9.26
N LYS A 15 7.69 4.94 9.70
CA LYS A 15 7.31 6.08 8.87
C LYS A 15 8.50 6.99 8.60
N GLU A 16 9.43 7.09 9.54
CA GLU A 16 10.66 7.87 9.42
C GLU A 16 11.55 7.34 8.30
N SER A 17 11.77 6.01 8.25
CA SER A 17 12.59 5.41 7.19
C SER A 17 11.92 5.51 5.81
N PHE A 18 10.59 5.35 5.75
CA PHE A 18 9.83 5.61 4.53
C PHE A 18 9.93 7.08 4.09
N ASN A 19 9.90 8.02 5.02
CA ASN A 19 9.96 9.45 4.71
C ASN A 19 11.33 9.87 4.19
N ALA A 20 12.42 9.24 4.67
CA ALA A 20 13.79 9.49 4.24
C ALA A 20 14.09 9.00 2.80
N GLU A 21 13.26 8.11 2.26
CA GLU A 21 13.46 7.47 0.97
C GLU A 21 12.55 8.05 -0.13
N SER A 22 13.04 7.95 -1.37
CA SER A 22 12.34 8.44 -2.57
C SER A 22 11.49 7.36 -3.26
N LEU A 23 11.76 6.08 -2.96
CA LEU A 23 11.11 4.91 -3.53
C LEU A 23 10.88 3.88 -2.41
N GLY A 24 9.65 3.40 -2.29
CA GLY A 24 9.34 2.36 -1.30
C GLY A 24 7.88 2.33 -0.86
N TYR A 25 7.56 1.33 -0.05
CA TYR A 25 6.25 1.06 0.53
C TYR A 25 6.26 1.24 2.04
N PHE A 26 5.13 1.64 2.60
CA PHE A 26 4.92 1.65 4.05
C PHE A 26 3.47 1.31 4.36
N LEU A 27 3.23 0.41 5.31
CA LEU A 27 1.87 0.11 5.77
C LEU A 27 1.51 1.00 6.94
N GLU A 28 0.67 2.00 6.70
CA GLU A 28 0.09 2.83 7.74
C GLU A 28 -1.12 2.11 8.33
N LYS A 29 -1.08 1.87 9.64
CA LYS A 29 -2.15 1.21 10.38
C LYS A 29 -2.84 2.20 11.30
N SER A 30 -4.15 2.30 11.18
CA SER A 30 -5.02 2.96 12.15
C SER A 30 -5.83 1.90 12.90
N LEU A 31 -6.68 2.34 13.84
CA LEU A 31 -7.57 1.44 14.57
C LEU A 31 -8.59 0.73 13.65
N THR A 32 -8.94 1.34 12.52
CA THR A 32 -10.05 0.91 11.66
C THR A 32 -9.63 0.54 10.25
N GLU A 33 -8.47 1.02 9.79
CA GLU A 33 -8.06 0.91 8.39
C GLU A 33 -6.54 0.70 8.28
N GLU A 34 -6.17 -0.13 7.30
CA GLU A 34 -4.79 -0.28 6.85
C GLU A 34 -4.65 0.34 5.46
N THR A 35 -3.67 1.21 5.31
CA THR A 35 -3.38 1.92 4.07
C THR A 35 -1.93 1.68 3.67
N LEU A 36 -1.74 1.08 2.49
CA LEU A 36 -0.41 0.95 1.91
C LEU A 36 -0.05 2.26 1.20
N LEU A 37 1.01 2.91 1.65
CA LEU A 37 1.64 4.05 0.99
C LEU A 37 2.71 3.55 0.03
N TYR A 38 2.85 4.20 -1.12
CA TYR A 38 3.89 3.92 -2.11
C TYR A 38 4.46 5.23 -2.68
N LYS A 39 5.78 5.41 -2.58
CA LYS A 39 6.50 6.49 -3.25
C LYS A 39 7.15 5.98 -4.52
N LYS A 40 6.97 6.71 -5.62
CA LYS A 40 7.67 6.46 -6.90
C LYS A 40 7.76 7.75 -7.70
N ASN A 41 8.95 8.13 -8.17
CA ASN A 41 9.16 9.30 -9.04
C ASN A 41 8.53 10.60 -8.48
N ASN A 42 8.74 10.88 -7.19
CA ASN A 42 8.15 12.01 -6.45
C ASN A 42 6.61 12.01 -6.33
N LEU A 43 5.94 10.93 -6.71
CA LEU A 43 4.51 10.75 -6.50
C LEU A 43 4.25 9.86 -5.29
N LEU A 44 3.25 10.24 -4.51
CA LEU A 44 2.74 9.45 -3.40
C LEU A 44 1.39 8.83 -3.79
N TYR A 45 1.33 7.51 -3.73
CA TYR A 45 0.12 6.73 -3.92
C TYR A 45 -0.30 6.14 -2.58
N ALA A 46 -1.61 6.03 -2.37
CA ALA A 46 -2.19 5.33 -1.23
C ALA A 46 -3.23 4.33 -1.72
N LEU A 47 -3.18 3.11 -1.18
CA LEU A 47 -4.17 2.06 -1.39
C LEU A 47 -4.73 1.61 -0.05
N THR A 48 -6.01 1.90 0.18
CA THR A 48 -6.75 1.45 1.36
C THR A 48 -7.71 0.34 0.95
N GLU A 49 -7.79 -0.72 1.75
CA GLU A 49 -8.70 -1.84 1.49
C GLU A 49 -10.01 -1.71 2.28
N HIS A 50 -11.14 -1.80 1.58
CA HIS A 50 -12.47 -2.00 2.19
C HIS A 50 -13.00 -3.39 1.85
N THR A 51 -14.18 -3.77 2.34
CA THR A 51 -14.73 -5.12 2.13
C THR A 51 -14.82 -5.51 0.65
N SER A 52 -15.39 -4.66 -0.21
CA SER A 52 -15.72 -4.98 -1.61
C SER A 52 -14.90 -4.21 -2.65
N TYR A 53 -14.17 -3.17 -2.26
CA TYR A 53 -13.41 -2.31 -3.16
C TYR A 53 -12.12 -1.84 -2.50
N TYR A 54 -11.23 -1.24 -3.30
CA TYR A 54 -10.09 -0.47 -2.81
C TYR A 54 -10.36 1.03 -2.92
N ILE A 55 -9.67 1.85 -2.14
CA ILE A 55 -9.52 3.28 -2.43
C ILE A 55 -8.08 3.50 -2.87
N PHE A 56 -7.89 3.80 -4.15
CA PHE A 56 -6.60 4.14 -4.75
C PHE A 56 -6.54 5.65 -5.00
N LYS A 57 -5.63 6.35 -4.32
CA LYS A 57 -5.59 7.82 -4.39
C LYS A 57 -4.18 8.37 -4.49
N THR A 58 -4.14 9.57 -5.05
CA THR A 58 -3.02 10.51 -5.03
C THR A 58 -3.56 11.88 -4.61
N ASP A 59 -2.71 12.90 -4.65
CA ASP A 59 -3.14 14.29 -4.46
C ASP A 59 -4.06 14.76 -5.60
N SER A 60 -3.85 14.29 -6.83
CA SER A 60 -4.61 14.73 -8.02
C SER A 60 -5.89 13.92 -8.28
N PHE A 61 -6.00 12.67 -7.79
CA PHE A 61 -7.18 11.83 -8.03
C PHE A 61 -7.49 10.83 -6.92
N GLU A 62 -8.70 10.27 -6.99
CA GLU A 62 -9.13 9.14 -6.19
C GLU A 62 -9.99 8.20 -7.05
N LEU A 63 -9.70 6.91 -7.00
CA LEU A 63 -10.36 5.85 -7.74
C LEU A 63 -10.78 4.76 -6.77
N HIS A 64 -11.96 4.17 -7.02
CA HIS A 64 -12.52 3.10 -6.21
C HIS A 64 -12.63 1.85 -7.07
N PRO A 65 -11.55 1.08 -7.25
CA PRO A 65 -11.61 -0.11 -8.08
C PRO A 65 -12.24 -1.28 -7.33
N ASP A 66 -12.99 -2.11 -8.06
CA ASP A 66 -13.48 -3.38 -7.53
C ASP A 66 -12.31 -4.35 -7.26
N LYS A 67 -12.43 -5.21 -6.25
CA LYS A 67 -11.33 -6.11 -5.88
C LYS A 67 -11.06 -7.24 -6.87
N ILE A 68 -12.03 -7.57 -7.72
CA ILE A 68 -11.98 -8.76 -8.58
C ILE A 68 -11.25 -8.42 -9.88
N ASN A 69 -11.67 -7.32 -10.52
CA ASN A 69 -11.22 -6.94 -11.85
C ASN A 69 -10.44 -5.62 -11.87
N LEU A 70 -10.33 -4.93 -10.72
CA LEU A 70 -9.72 -3.59 -10.61
C LEU A 70 -10.35 -2.55 -11.55
N GLN A 71 -11.62 -2.75 -11.94
CA GLN A 71 -12.37 -1.80 -12.74
C GLN A 71 -12.85 -0.66 -11.86
N ALA A 72 -12.75 0.56 -12.37
CA ALA A 72 -13.15 1.75 -11.65
C ALA A 72 -14.68 1.79 -11.46
N ILE A 73 -15.14 1.64 -10.21
CA ILE A 73 -16.56 1.78 -9.86
C ILE A 73 -16.91 3.27 -9.72
N LYS A 74 -15.97 4.05 -9.18
CA LYS A 74 -16.11 5.49 -8.94
C LYS A 74 -14.77 6.19 -9.08
N ASN A 75 -14.80 7.42 -9.58
CA ASN A 75 -13.63 8.29 -9.67
C ASN A 75 -13.97 9.70 -9.16
N LYS A 76 -12.98 10.33 -8.54
CA LYS A 76 -12.98 11.75 -8.19
C LYS A 76 -11.68 12.37 -8.70
N ILE A 77 -11.83 13.33 -9.60
CA ILE A 77 -10.73 14.13 -10.13
C ILE A 77 -10.61 15.39 -9.26
N LYS A 78 -9.45 15.60 -8.63
CA LYS A 78 -9.22 16.74 -7.73
C LYS A 78 -8.54 17.90 -8.45
N GLU A 79 -7.81 17.60 -9.53
CA GLU A 79 -7.06 18.59 -10.31
C GLU A 79 -7.45 18.51 -11.79
N LYS A 80 -7.70 19.66 -12.43
CA LYS A 80 -7.98 19.72 -13.88
C LYS A 80 -6.68 19.57 -14.66
N SER A 81 -6.13 18.37 -14.73
CA SER A 81 -4.97 18.05 -15.56
C SER A 81 -5.24 16.82 -16.44
N ASN A 82 -4.52 16.71 -17.56
CA ASN A 82 -4.53 15.52 -18.42
C ASN A 82 -3.65 14.43 -17.78
N PHE A 83 -4.10 13.83 -16.68
CA PHE A 83 -3.38 12.72 -16.05
C PHE A 83 -3.89 11.36 -16.56
N LYS A 84 -2.97 10.41 -16.66
CA LYS A 84 -3.30 8.99 -16.83
C LYS A 84 -3.37 8.35 -15.46
N ILE A 85 -4.45 7.63 -15.17
CA ILE A 85 -4.57 6.87 -13.91
C ILE A 85 -3.78 5.56 -14.08
N PRO A 86 -2.71 5.33 -13.30
CA PRO A 86 -1.89 4.14 -13.45
C PRO A 86 -2.51 2.95 -12.72
N LEU A 87 -3.55 2.32 -13.29
CA LEU A 87 -4.21 1.15 -12.69
C LEU A 87 -3.24 0.00 -12.42
N GLN A 88 -2.15 -0.12 -13.20
CA GLN A 88 -1.08 -1.08 -12.93
C GLN A 88 -0.46 -0.88 -11.53
N ILE A 89 -0.24 0.36 -11.10
CA ILE A 89 0.28 0.65 -9.76
C ILE A 89 -0.70 0.19 -8.68
N ALA A 90 -2.00 0.41 -8.88
CA ALA A 90 -3.02 -0.07 -7.96
C ALA A 90 -3.02 -1.61 -7.86
N ALA A 91 -2.86 -2.31 -8.99
CA ALA A 91 -2.77 -3.76 -9.04
C ALA A 91 -1.52 -4.27 -8.27
N GLU A 92 -0.34 -3.69 -8.55
CA GLU A 92 0.91 -4.01 -7.84
C GLU A 92 0.77 -3.79 -6.33
N MET A 93 0.25 -2.63 -5.93
CA MET A 93 0.00 -2.30 -4.52
C MET A 93 -0.97 -3.28 -3.86
N SER A 94 -1.99 -3.78 -4.57
CA SER A 94 -2.94 -4.74 -4.00
C SER A 94 -2.28 -6.08 -3.62
N VAL A 95 -1.31 -6.53 -4.42
CA VAL A 95 -0.54 -7.75 -4.15
C VAL A 95 0.38 -7.54 -2.96
N ILE A 96 1.08 -6.40 -2.92
CA ILE A 96 1.95 -6.04 -1.79
C ILE A 96 1.14 -5.93 -0.51
N LEU A 97 0.00 -5.22 -0.51
CA LEU A 97 -0.85 -5.05 0.66
C LEU A 97 -1.27 -6.40 1.27
N LYS A 98 -1.75 -7.34 0.44
CA LYS A 98 -2.08 -8.71 0.89
C LYS A 98 -0.89 -9.43 1.50
N GLY A 99 0.29 -9.32 0.90
CA GLY A 99 1.52 -9.90 1.42
C GLY A 99 1.90 -9.33 2.79
N VAL A 100 1.85 -8.01 2.93
CA VAL A 100 2.18 -7.31 4.17
C VAL A 100 1.17 -7.61 5.29
N GLN A 101 -0.13 -7.65 4.97
CA GLN A 101 -1.18 -8.05 5.90
C GLN A 101 -0.97 -9.48 6.41
N SER A 102 -0.66 -10.42 5.52
CA SER A 102 -0.35 -11.79 5.90
C SER A 102 0.87 -11.86 6.82
N PHE A 103 1.94 -11.13 6.49
CA PHE A 103 3.16 -11.08 7.28
C PHE A 103 2.90 -10.59 8.72
N TYR A 104 2.20 -9.46 8.88
CA TYR A 104 1.89 -8.92 10.20
C TYR A 104 0.83 -9.74 10.95
N GLY A 105 -0.14 -10.34 10.26
CA GLY A 105 -1.12 -11.24 10.87
C GLY A 105 -0.45 -12.49 11.46
N GLN A 106 0.54 -13.05 10.77
CA GLN A 106 1.35 -14.15 11.29
C GLN A 106 2.18 -13.73 12.50
N SER A 107 2.79 -12.52 12.48
CA SER A 107 3.56 -11.99 13.61
C SER A 107 2.73 -11.85 14.89
N LEU A 108 1.48 -11.40 14.78
CA LEU A 108 0.58 -11.27 15.93
C LEU A 108 0.22 -12.65 16.52
N SER A 109 -0.04 -13.63 15.65
CA SER A 109 -0.38 -15.00 16.08
C SER A 109 0.78 -15.70 16.81
N LYS A 110 2.04 -15.45 16.42
CA LYS A 110 3.23 -15.99 17.08
C LYS A 110 3.43 -15.38 18.46
N SER A 111 3.33 -14.06 18.59
CA SER A 111 3.47 -13.36 19.88
C SER A 111 2.43 -13.81 20.92
N LEU A 112 1.18 -14.09 20.49
CA LEU A 112 0.14 -14.62 21.36
C LEU A 112 0.43 -16.06 21.84
N ARG A 113 1.00 -16.90 20.97
CA ARG A 113 1.39 -18.28 21.33
C ARG A 113 2.56 -18.30 22.34
N GLU A 114 3.54 -17.43 22.16
CA GLU A 114 4.68 -17.30 23.08
C GLU A 114 4.24 -16.78 24.46
N LYS A 115 3.31 -15.83 24.52
CA LYS A 115 2.71 -15.37 25.79
C LYS A 115 1.93 -16.44 26.54
N ASN A 116 1.30 -17.37 25.82
CA ASN A 116 0.48 -18.42 26.43
C ASN A 116 1.29 -19.67 26.84
N ASN A 117 2.47 -19.88 26.25
CA ASN A 117 3.36 -21.00 26.58
C ASN A 117 4.42 -20.65 27.66
N GLY A 118 4.44 -19.41 28.15
CA GLY A 118 5.30 -18.95 29.24
C GLY A 118 4.65 -18.96 30.62
N LYS A 119 3.57 -19.74 30.80
CA LYS A 119 2.92 -19.99 32.10
C LYS A 119 3.00 -21.45 32.47
#